data_AF-A0A0N1MTS3-F1
#
_entry.id   AF-A0A0N1MTS3-F1
#
_cell.length_a   1.000
_cell.length_b   1.000
_cell.length_c   1.000
_cell.angle_alpha   90.00
_cell.angle_beta   90.00
_cell.angle_gamma   90.00
#
_symmetry.space_group_name_H-M   'P 1'
#
loop_
_entity.id
_entity.type
_entity.pdbx_description
1 polymer ?
#
loop_
_entity_poly.entity_id
_entity_poly.type
_entity_poly.pdbx_seq_one_letter_code
_entity_poly.pdbx_strand_id
1 'polypeptide(L)'
;MRLFQFTLLCLALFVQYRLWFGHNGLQDYSRLKNAVISHQDTNAKLIKRNKVLKADIEDLKLGQEGVEERARNELGMIKPAETFIRVLPSQQYNEK
;
A
#
# COMPACT_ATOMS: atom_id res chain seq x y z
N MET A 1 -37.98 42.89 -34.11
CA MET A 1 -37.14 41.72 -34.48
C MET A 1 -35.69 41.80 -34.01
N ARG A 2 -34.98 42.94 -34.16
CA ARG A 2 -33.55 43.07 -33.78
C ARG A 2 -33.28 42.90 -32.27
N LEU A 3 -34.21 43.34 -31.41
CA LEU A 3 -34.05 43.28 -29.95
C LEU A 3 -33.94 41.83 -29.42
N PHE A 4 -34.72 40.91 -30.00
CA PHE A 4 -34.68 39.49 -29.63
C PHE A 4 -33.31 38.86 -29.94
N GLN A 5 -32.69 39.23 -31.08
CA GLN A 5 -31.35 38.77 -31.44
C GLN A 5 -30.29 39.25 -30.44
N PHE A 6 -30.37 40.50 -29.98
CA PHE A 6 -29.45 41.02 -28.96
C PHE A 6 -29.62 40.31 -27.62
N THR A 7 -30.86 40.06 -27.18
CA THR A 7 -31.11 39.32 -25.94
C THR A 7 -30.55 37.90 -26.02
N LEU A 8 -30.76 37.21 -27.15
CA LEU A 8 -30.28 35.85 -27.37
C LEU A 8 -28.74 35.80 -27.45
N LEU A 9 -28.12 36.82 -28.05
CA LEU A 9 -26.67 36.97 -28.13
C LEU A 9 -26.05 37.26 -26.75
N CYS A 10 -26.66 38.12 -25.94
CA CYS A 10 -26.24 38.35 -24.55
C CYS A 10 -26.35 37.06 -23.71
N LEU A 11 -27.44 36.31 -23.85
CA LEU A 11 -27.62 35.04 -23.15
C LEU A 11 -26.54 34.03 -23.57
N ALA A 12 -26.26 33.93 -24.88
CA ALA A 12 -25.24 33.05 -25.41
C ALA A 12 -23.85 33.41 -24.85
N LEU A 13 -23.48 34.70 -24.86
CA LEU A 13 -22.21 35.17 -24.30
C LEU A 13 -22.10 34.91 -22.80
N PHE A 14 -23.19 35.10 -22.05
CA PHE A 14 -23.22 34.81 -20.62
C PHE A 14 -22.97 33.32 -20.32
N VAL A 15 -23.58 32.42 -21.11
CA VAL A 15 -23.36 30.97 -20.98
C VAL A 15 -21.93 30.60 -21.38
N GLN A 16 -21.39 31.16 -22.46
CA GLN A 16 -20.01 30.93 -22.88
C GLN A 16 -19.01 31.39 -21.81
N TYR A 17 -19.22 32.58 -21.24
CA TYR A 17 -18.40 33.12 -20.15
C TYR A 17 -18.47 32.24 -18.90
N ARG A 18 -19.67 31.79 -18.52
CA ARG A 18 -19.86 30.89 -17.37
C ARG A 18 -19.26 29.50 -17.61
N LEU A 19 -19.16 29.04 -18.86
CA LEU A 19 -18.58 27.74 -19.20
C LEU A 19 -17.04 27.79 -19.16
N TRP A 20 -16.45 28.93 -19.53
CA TRP A 20 -15.00 29.15 -19.47
C TRP A 20 -14.50 29.51 -18.07
N PHE A 21 -15.23 30.37 -17.33
CA PHE A 21 -14.80 30.92 -16.03
C PHE A 21 -15.64 30.46 -14.83
N GLY A 22 -16.67 29.66 -15.02
CA GLY A 22 -17.48 29.15 -13.92
C GLY A 22 -16.76 28.06 -13.13
N HIS A 23 -17.17 27.89 -11.87
CA HIS A 23 -16.69 26.92 -10.88
C HIS A 23 -16.69 25.43 -11.33
N ASN A 24 -17.18 25.13 -12.55
CA ASN A 24 -17.19 23.81 -13.19
C ASN A 24 -16.50 23.81 -14.57
N GLY A 25 -15.72 24.84 -14.91
CA GLY A 25 -15.02 24.97 -16.18
C GLY A 25 -13.83 24.03 -16.33
N LEU A 26 -13.39 23.81 -17.58
CA LEU A 26 -12.26 22.94 -17.98
C LEU A 26 -10.98 23.10 -17.14
N GLN A 27 -10.79 24.28 -16.54
CA GLN A 27 -9.65 24.61 -15.70
C GLN A 27 -9.66 23.86 -14.36
N ASP A 28 -10.83 23.65 -13.75
CA ASP A 28 -10.96 22.88 -12.49
C ASP A 28 -10.81 21.38 -12.73
N TYR A 29 -11.31 20.88 -13.87
CA TYR A 29 -11.09 19.48 -14.27
C TYR A 29 -9.61 19.19 -14.51
N SER A 30 -8.87 20.13 -15.13
CA SER A 30 -7.42 20.00 -15.30
C SER A 30 -6.68 20.05 -13.97
N ARG A 31 -7.09 20.93 -13.04
CA ARG A 31 -6.48 21.04 -11.71
C ARG A 31 -6.72 19.80 -10.85
N LEU A 32 -7.95 19.29 -10.82
CA LEU A 32 -8.30 18.08 -10.06
C LEU A 32 -7.64 16.84 -10.67
N LYS A 33 -7.57 16.74 -12.01
CA LYS A 33 -6.85 15.66 -12.69
C LYS A 33 -5.34 15.69 -12.38
N ASN A 34 -4.72 16.86 -12.36
CA ASN A 34 -3.31 16.99 -12.02
C ASN A 34 -3.01 16.64 -10.55
N ALA A 35 -3.90 17.00 -9.63
CA ALA A 35 -3.79 16.60 -8.22
C ALA A 35 -3.87 15.06 -8.07
N VAL A 36 -4.82 14.41 -8.75
CA VAL A 36 -4.99 12.95 -8.71
C VAL A 36 -3.76 12.22 -9.27
N ILE A 37 -3.16 12.72 -10.35
CA ILE A 37 -1.95 12.14 -10.95
C ILE A 37 -0.77 12.23 -9.96
N SER A 38 -0.60 13.37 -9.29
CA SER A 38 0.48 13.55 -8.29
C SER A 38 0.32 12.61 -7.09
N HIS A 39 -0.92 12.37 -6.65
CA HIS A 39 -1.18 11.44 -5.55
C HIS A 39 -1.00 9.97 -5.96
N GLN A 40 -1.32 9.60 -7.21
CA GLN A 40 -1.08 8.25 -7.73
C GLN A 40 0.41 7.91 -7.82
N ASP A 41 1.25 8.85 -8.29
CA ASP A 41 2.70 8.61 -8.41
C ASP A 41 3.35 8.40 -7.02
N THR A 42 2.95 9.21 -6.04
CA THR A 42 3.41 9.08 -4.66
C THR A 42 2.99 7.75 -4.04
N ASN A 43 1.73 7.35 -4.24
CA ASN A 43 1.23 6.06 -3.76
C ASN A 43 1.93 4.87 -4.42
N ALA A 44 2.18 4.92 -5.73
CA ALA A 44 2.90 3.87 -6.44
C ALA A 44 4.33 3.68 -5.86
N LYS A 45 5.02 4.78 -5.56
CA LYS A 45 6.34 4.75 -4.93
C LYS A 45 6.30 4.16 -3.52
N LEU A 46 5.31 4.52 -2.72
CA LEU A 46 5.12 3.97 -1.36
C LEU A 46 4.81 2.48 -1.39
N ILE A 47 3.93 2.03 -2.27
CA ILE A 47 3.59 0.60 -2.44
C ILE A 47 4.84 -0.21 -2.82
N LYS A 48 5.65 0.31 -3.75
CA LYS A 48 6.90 -0.37 -4.16
C LYS A 48 7.88 -0.51 -2.99
N ARG A 49 8.09 0.55 -2.19
CA ARG A 49 8.96 0.49 -1.01
C ARG A 49 8.42 -0.45 0.06
N ASN A 50 7.11 -0.43 0.30
CA ASN A 50 6.48 -1.31 1.27
C ASN A 50 6.62 -2.79 0.87
N LYS A 51 6.50 -3.10 -0.43
CA LYS A 51 6.72 -4.45 -0.94
C LYS A 51 8.14 -4.96 -0.72
N VAL A 52 9.14 -4.11 -0.96
CA VAL A 52 10.56 -4.46 -0.70
C VAL A 52 10.79 -4.67 0.79
N LEU A 53 10.37 -3.73 1.63
CA LEU A 53 10.52 -3.84 3.08
C LEU A 53 9.84 -5.09 3.67
N LYS A 54 8.67 -5.47 3.15
CA LYS A 54 7.98 -6.70 3.56
C LYS A 54 8.77 -7.95 3.17
N ALA A 55 9.32 -7.98 1.96
CA ALA A 55 10.16 -9.09 1.53
C ALA A 55 11.44 -9.19 2.39
N ASP A 56 12.06 -8.05 2.72
CA ASP A 56 13.23 -8.03 3.60
C ASP A 56 12.86 -8.55 5.01
N ILE A 57 11.73 -8.12 5.58
CA ILE A 57 11.27 -8.61 6.90
C ILE A 57 10.99 -10.11 6.87
N GLU A 58 10.40 -10.62 5.80
CA GLU A 58 10.10 -12.04 5.63
C GLU A 58 11.38 -12.87 5.51
N ASP A 59 12.37 -12.39 4.75
CA ASP A 59 13.70 -13.01 4.64
C ASP A 59 14.46 -12.98 5.98
N LEU A 60 14.44 -11.85 6.68
CA LEU A 60 15.02 -11.70 8.02
C LEU A 60 14.36 -12.64 9.04
N LYS A 61 13.04 -12.82 8.98
CA LYS A 61 12.32 -13.76 9.85
C LYS A 61 12.69 -15.21 9.54
N LEU A 62 12.65 -15.60 8.27
CA LEU A 62 13.03 -16.96 7.84
C LEU A 62 14.49 -17.28 8.20
N GLY A 63 15.39 -16.30 8.05
CA GLY A 63 16.79 -16.41 8.46
C GLY A 63 16.97 -16.52 9.97
N GLN A 64 16.26 -15.72 10.77
CA GLN A 64 16.35 -15.77 12.24
C GLN A 64 15.71 -17.04 12.83
N GLU A 65 14.54 -17.43 12.35
CA GLU A 65 13.88 -18.67 12.75
C GLU A 65 14.74 -19.88 12.38
N GLY A 66 15.35 -19.89 11.19
CA GLY A 66 16.28 -20.94 10.76
C GLY A 66 17.56 -21.00 11.61
N VAL A 67 18.07 -19.87 12.09
CA VAL A 67 19.25 -19.81 12.97
C VAL A 67 18.91 -20.26 14.39
N GLU A 68 17.75 -19.89 14.94
CA GLU A 68 17.30 -20.34 16.26
C GLU A 68 16.99 -21.84 16.28
N GLU A 69 16.30 -22.35 15.25
CA GLU A 69 16.10 -23.79 15.02
C GLU A 69 17.42 -24.54 15.01
N ARG A 70 18.41 -24.06 14.24
CA ARG A 70 19.75 -24.67 14.18
C ARG A 70 20.47 -24.59 15.53
N ALA A 71 20.47 -23.45 16.20
CA ALA A 71 21.15 -23.28 17.49
C ALA A 71 20.55 -24.18 18.58
N ARG A 72 19.22 -24.37 18.59
CA ARG A 72 18.53 -25.23 19.54
C ARG A 72 18.68 -26.72 19.21
N ASN A 73 18.51 -27.11 17.94
CA ASN A 73 18.52 -28.52 17.53
C ASN A 73 19.93 -29.09 17.31
N GLU A 74 20.86 -28.33 16.72
CA GLU A 74 22.22 -28.81 16.42
C GLU A 74 23.22 -28.50 17.54
N LEU A 75 23.14 -27.32 18.16
CA LEU A 75 24.10 -26.87 19.17
C LEU A 75 23.60 -27.02 20.61
N GLY A 76 22.33 -27.38 20.82
CA GLY A 76 21.73 -27.51 22.15
C GLY A 76 21.75 -26.22 22.97
N MET A 77 21.84 -25.07 22.31
CA MET A 77 21.92 -23.77 22.97
C MET A 77 20.56 -23.38 23.56
N ILE A 78 20.59 -22.98 24.84
CA ILE A 78 19.43 -22.47 25.56
C ILE A 78 19.71 -21.05 26.08
N LYS A 79 18.69 -20.18 26.07
CA LYS A 79 18.78 -18.83 26.64
C LYS A 79 18.94 -18.90 28.18
N PRO A 80 19.65 -17.94 28.80
CA PRO A 80 19.73 -17.89 30.26
C PRO A 80 18.32 -17.70 30.86
N ALA A 81 17.96 -18.56 31.81
CA ALA A 81 16.65 -18.65 32.47
C ALA A 81 15.49 -19.30 31.67
N GLU A 82 15.75 -20.08 30.61
CA GLU A 82 14.71 -20.91 29.97
C GLU A 82 14.81 -22.40 30.35
N THR A 83 13.67 -23.08 30.51
CA THR A 83 13.60 -24.53 30.74
C THR A 83 13.25 -25.22 29.43
N PHE A 84 14.21 -25.92 28.82
CA PHE A 84 13.99 -26.67 27.58
C PHE A 84 13.45 -28.07 27.88
N ILE A 85 12.25 -28.39 27.37
CA ILE A 85 11.61 -29.70 27.53
C ILE A 85 11.64 -30.42 26.19
N ARG A 86 12.40 -31.52 26.09
CA ARG A 86 12.40 -32.40 24.92
C ARG A 86 11.53 -33.61 25.19
N VAL A 87 10.40 -33.72 24.50
CA VAL A 87 9.54 -34.90 24.56
C VAL A 87 10.15 -35.97 23.66
N LEU A 88 10.72 -37.02 24.27
CA LEU A 88 11.14 -38.20 23.53
C LEU A 88 9.92 -39.12 23.38
N PRO A 89 9.67 -39.69 22.19
CA PRO A 89 8.64 -40.72 22.05
C PRO A 89 8.97 -41.87 22.99
N SER A 90 7.99 -42.34 23.74
CA SER A 90 8.14 -43.51 24.61
C SER A 90 8.62 -44.67 23.76
N GLN A 91 9.80 -45.21 24.08
CA GLN A 91 10.23 -46.45 23.49
C GLN A 91 9.16 -47.50 23.80
N GLN A 92 8.44 -47.95 22.78
CA GLN A 92 7.63 -49.16 22.88
C GLN A 92 8.60 -50.27 23.29
N TYR A 93 8.56 -50.58 24.58
CA TYR A 93 9.22 -51.74 25.17
C TYR A 93 8.55 -52.96 24.53
N ASN A 94 9.16 -53.48 23.47
CA ASN A 94 8.76 -54.75 22.87
C ASN A 94 9.12 -55.85 23.88
N GLU A 95 8.13 -56.26 24.65
CA GLU A 95 8.17 -57.48 25.44
C GLU A 95 8.38 -58.68 24.50
N LYS A 96 9.42 -59.47 24.78
CA LYS A 96 9.54 -60.86 24.36
C LYS A 96 9.55 -61.72 25.62
#